data_AF-A0A8K1FDU0-F1
#
_entry.id   AF-A0A8K1FDU0-F1
#
_cell.length_a   1.000
_cell.length_b   1.000
_cell.length_c   1.000
_cell.angle_alpha   90.00
_cell.angle_beta   90.00
_cell.angle_gamma   90.00
#
_symmetry.space_group_name_H-M   'P 1'
#
loop_
_entity.id
_entity.type
_entity.pdbx_description
1 polymer ?
#
loop_
_entity_poly.entity_id
_entity_poly.type
_entity_poly.pdbx_seq_one_letter_code
_entity_poly.pdbx_strand_id
1 'polypeptide(L)'
;MSVSTPKLFTAITLGGKKDPIQLRHRIAMAPLTRFRADSSGVQPSYAAKYYQQRSTRGGLIIAEATNISPSGRGFFCTPGILTQEQIDAWKPVTKAVHEEDGYGGSVENRARFLFEVIEEILKEVDSSKLAVRLSPYSKTCAQQDSDPATTVKYVFEKLSDYNLAYAHIIEPCVFHYTNELTPKEGATVYFRQFYKGILVTTSGYERDSTIDVVEAGQADIVAIGRYFISNPDLVKRFELNAPLARFDEGTMYFYTAGETGYTDYPFLSDEEATS
;
A
#
# COMPACT_ATOMS: atom_id res chain seq x y z
N MET A 1 8.38 -24.42 -27.51
CA MET A 1 7.35 -23.36 -27.39
C MET A 1 8.08 -22.12 -26.88
N SER A 2 7.97 -20.95 -27.52
CA SER A 2 8.58 -19.74 -26.96
C SER A 2 7.83 -19.40 -25.67
N VAL A 3 8.52 -19.44 -24.53
CA VAL A 3 7.95 -18.98 -23.27
C VAL A 3 7.70 -17.48 -23.43
N SER A 4 6.44 -17.06 -23.53
CA SER A 4 6.09 -15.65 -23.58
C SER A 4 6.47 -14.99 -22.25
N THR A 5 7.12 -13.83 -22.31
CA THR A 5 7.46 -13.05 -21.11
C THR A 5 6.20 -12.73 -20.31
N PRO A 6 6.12 -13.08 -19.01
CA PRO A 6 4.98 -12.74 -18.16
C PRO A 6 4.71 -11.23 -18.14
N LYS A 7 3.44 -10.82 -18.13
CA LYS A 7 3.01 -9.40 -18.05
C LYS A 7 3.66 -8.66 -16.89
N LEU A 8 3.92 -9.34 -15.78
CA LEU A 8 4.61 -8.79 -14.61
C LEU A 8 5.93 -8.06 -14.98
N PHE A 9 6.66 -8.57 -15.97
CA PHE A 9 7.95 -8.02 -16.43
C PHE A 9 7.82 -7.14 -17.68
N THR A 10 6.60 -6.74 -18.03
CA THR A 10 6.31 -5.88 -19.18
C THR A 10 6.01 -4.44 -18.73
N ALA A 11 6.21 -3.49 -19.65
CA ALA A 11 5.93 -2.09 -19.39
C ALA A 11 4.44 -1.82 -19.11
N ILE A 12 4.18 -0.77 -18.33
CA ILE A 12 2.84 -0.24 -18.07
C ILE A 12 2.89 1.29 -17.93
N THR A 13 1.88 1.96 -18.50
CA THR A 13 1.67 3.40 -18.33
C THR A 13 0.92 3.64 -17.02
N LEU A 14 1.53 4.40 -16.11
CA LEU A 14 0.92 4.84 -14.84
C LEU A 14 0.44 6.28 -14.96
N GLY A 15 -0.78 6.56 -14.50
CA GLY A 15 -1.37 7.90 -14.56
C GLY A 15 -2.20 8.19 -15.81
N GLY A 16 -2.86 9.35 -15.79
CA GLY A 16 -3.83 9.80 -16.77
C GLY A 16 -3.26 10.28 -18.11
N LYS A 17 -4.09 10.96 -18.91
CA LYS A 17 -3.72 11.48 -20.24
C LYS A 17 -2.62 12.57 -20.21
N LYS A 18 -2.36 13.16 -19.04
CA LYS A 18 -1.40 14.24 -18.85
C LYS A 18 -0.23 13.71 -18.03
N ASP A 19 0.99 13.93 -18.53
CA ASP A 19 2.27 13.49 -17.95
C ASP A 19 2.30 12.03 -17.44
N PRO A 20 1.86 11.04 -18.24
CA PRO A 20 1.89 9.65 -17.82
C PRO A 20 3.32 9.16 -17.59
N ILE A 21 3.50 8.37 -16.53
CA ILE A 21 4.79 7.77 -16.17
C ILE A 21 4.88 6.39 -16.82
N GLN A 22 5.98 6.12 -17.54
CA GLN A 22 6.21 4.81 -18.14
C GLN A 22 7.05 3.93 -17.22
N LEU A 23 6.41 2.90 -16.65
CA LEU A 23 7.08 1.84 -15.91
C LEU A 23 7.53 0.75 -16.88
N ARG A 24 8.66 0.10 -16.59
CA ARG A 24 9.20 -1.01 -17.41
C ARG A 24 8.78 -2.39 -16.92
N HIS A 25 8.21 -2.47 -15.72
CA HIS A 25 7.66 -3.67 -15.12
C HIS A 25 6.52 -3.31 -14.15
N ARG A 26 5.76 -4.31 -13.71
CA ARG A 26 4.53 -4.15 -12.89
C ARG A 26 4.74 -4.53 -11.43
N ILE A 27 5.96 -4.28 -10.92
CA ILE A 27 6.36 -4.58 -9.53
C ILE A 27 6.72 -3.27 -8.85
N ALA A 28 6.12 -3.01 -7.68
CA ALA A 28 6.40 -1.82 -6.89
C ALA A 28 6.93 -2.17 -5.49
N MET A 29 7.69 -1.26 -4.89
CA MET A 29 7.99 -1.32 -3.45
C MET A 29 6.80 -0.77 -2.67
N ALA A 30 6.23 -1.57 -1.76
CA ALA A 30 5.14 -1.15 -0.89
C ALA A 30 5.62 -0.09 0.13
N PRO A 31 4.73 0.77 0.67
CA PRO A 31 5.08 1.70 1.74
C PRO A 31 5.38 0.93 3.02
N LEU A 32 6.60 1.07 3.54
CA LEU A 32 7.12 0.30 4.66
C LEU A 32 7.72 1.25 5.69
N THR A 33 7.02 1.53 6.78
CA THR A 33 7.56 2.33 7.89
C THR A 33 8.79 1.67 8.48
N ARG A 34 9.93 2.37 8.47
CA ARG A 34 11.22 1.81 8.92
C ARG A 34 11.72 2.38 10.24
N PHE A 35 11.03 3.40 10.78
CA PHE A 35 11.38 4.03 12.06
C PHE A 35 12.86 4.45 12.10
N ARG A 36 13.37 5.04 11.02
CA ARG A 36 14.77 5.51 10.94
C ARG A 36 14.92 7.03 10.98
N ALA A 37 13.80 7.77 10.88
CA ALA A 37 13.79 9.21 11.09
C ALA A 37 14.13 9.57 12.55
N ASP A 38 14.74 10.74 12.75
CA ASP A 38 15.05 11.26 14.07
C ASP A 38 13.79 11.76 14.84
N SER A 39 13.99 12.32 16.03
CA SER A 39 12.90 12.84 16.87
C SER A 39 12.17 14.05 16.27
N SER A 40 12.73 14.71 15.25
CA SER A 40 12.09 15.78 14.49
C SER A 40 11.41 15.26 13.21
N GLY A 41 11.51 13.96 12.91
CA GLY A 41 10.95 13.35 11.70
C GLY A 41 11.84 13.52 10.46
N VAL A 42 13.10 13.93 10.65
CA VAL A 42 14.07 14.08 9.55
C VAL A 42 14.66 12.71 9.23
N GLN A 43 14.65 12.35 7.94
CA GLN A 43 15.26 11.10 7.46
C GLN A 43 16.79 11.12 7.63
N PRO A 44 17.43 10.00 7.98
CA PRO A 44 18.87 9.93 8.16
C PRO A 44 19.60 9.99 6.81
N SER A 45 20.88 10.36 6.82
CA SER A 45 21.70 10.50 5.60
C SER A 45 21.78 9.23 4.75
N TYR A 46 21.64 8.05 5.37
CA TYR A 46 21.67 6.75 4.68
C TYR A 46 20.31 6.31 4.09
N ALA A 47 19.21 7.05 4.31
CA ALA A 47 17.91 6.73 3.72
C ALA A 47 17.94 6.81 2.18
N ALA A 48 18.73 7.71 1.62
CA ALA A 48 18.92 7.82 0.17
C ALA A 48 19.51 6.52 -0.42
N LYS A 49 20.52 5.93 0.24
CA LYS A 49 21.12 4.63 -0.15
C LYS A 49 20.08 3.51 -0.10
N TYR A 50 19.21 3.51 0.91
CA TYR A 50 18.13 2.52 1.04
C TYR A 50 17.14 2.52 -0.13
N TYR A 51 16.65 3.70 -0.51
CA TYR A 51 15.75 3.84 -1.66
C TYR A 51 16.48 3.61 -3.00
N GLN A 52 17.75 4.05 -3.11
CA GLN A 52 18.59 3.81 -4.29
C GLN A 52 18.81 2.31 -4.54
N GLN A 53 19.16 1.54 -3.50
CA GLN A 53 19.38 0.08 -3.61
C GLN A 53 18.15 -0.67 -4.15
N ARG A 54 16.94 -0.13 -3.91
CA ARG A 54 15.65 -0.72 -4.28
C ARG A 54 15.05 -0.10 -5.54
N SER A 55 15.76 0.86 -6.14
CA SER A 55 15.37 1.49 -7.39
C SER A 55 15.72 0.57 -8.55
N THR A 56 14.70 0.07 -9.23
CA THR A 56 14.86 -0.64 -10.48
C THR A 56 14.62 0.28 -11.67
N ARG A 57 15.20 -0.04 -12.82
CA ARG A 57 15.05 0.77 -14.04
C ARG A 57 13.59 0.79 -14.49
N GLY A 58 12.90 1.92 -14.28
CA GLY A 58 11.48 2.09 -14.60
C GLY A 58 10.55 1.37 -13.61
N GLY A 59 10.96 1.22 -12.35
CA GLY A 59 10.10 0.72 -11.27
C GLY A 59 9.39 1.84 -10.50
N LEU A 60 8.42 1.45 -9.67
CA LEU A 60 7.70 2.34 -8.75
C LEU A 60 8.11 2.05 -7.31
N ILE A 61 8.48 3.09 -6.56
CA ILE A 61 8.67 3.01 -5.10
C ILE A 61 7.59 3.86 -4.43
N ILE A 62 6.89 3.28 -3.47
CA ILE A 62 6.01 4.00 -2.56
C ILE A 62 6.79 4.15 -1.26
N ALA A 63 7.16 5.39 -0.92
CA ALA A 63 7.91 5.68 0.29
C ALA A 63 7.12 5.30 1.56
N GLU A 64 7.81 5.27 2.69
CA GLU A 64 7.17 5.01 3.97
C GLU A 64 6.12 6.08 4.34
N ALA A 65 5.19 5.72 5.23
CA ALA A 65 4.17 6.64 5.71
C ALA A 65 4.83 7.89 6.34
N THR A 66 4.57 9.05 5.76
CA THR A 66 5.19 10.33 6.12
C THR A 66 4.14 11.27 6.68
N ASN A 67 4.38 11.81 7.88
CA ASN A 67 3.42 12.67 8.58
C ASN A 67 3.27 14.01 7.85
N ILE A 68 2.03 14.42 7.55
CA ILE A 68 1.74 15.69 6.86
C ILE A 68 1.59 16.89 7.81
N SER A 69 1.51 16.66 9.13
CA SER A 69 1.43 17.70 10.15
C SER A 69 1.93 17.20 11.51
N PRO A 70 2.27 18.10 12.45
CA PRO A 70 2.58 17.73 13.84
C PRO A 70 1.42 17.03 14.56
N SER A 71 0.16 17.29 14.17
CA SER A 71 -1.04 16.64 14.71
C SER A 71 -1.35 15.28 14.09
N GLY A 72 -0.80 14.98 12.90
CA GLY A 72 -0.81 13.64 12.30
C GLY A 72 0.15 12.65 12.99
N ARG A 73 0.75 13.04 14.12
CA ARG A 73 1.72 12.27 14.89
C ARG A 73 1.02 11.36 15.89
N GLY A 74 1.22 10.05 15.77
CA GLY A 74 0.39 9.03 16.42
C GLY A 74 0.51 8.79 17.93
N PHE A 75 1.44 9.42 18.68
CA PHE A 75 1.57 9.26 20.16
C PHE A 75 2.27 10.53 20.72
N PHE A 76 1.88 11.21 21.81
CA PHE A 76 1.45 10.88 23.19
C PHE A 76 0.16 11.67 23.57
N CYS A 77 -0.64 11.20 24.55
CA CYS A 77 -1.95 11.76 24.99
C CYS A 77 -3.15 11.63 24.00
N THR A 78 -3.34 10.46 23.40
CA THR A 78 -4.52 10.15 22.57
C THR A 78 -5.57 9.32 23.35
N PRO A 79 -6.88 9.53 23.11
CA PRO A 79 -7.95 8.73 23.70
C PRO A 79 -7.89 7.27 23.25
N GLY A 80 -8.20 6.33 24.17
CA GLY A 80 -8.27 4.90 23.87
C GLY A 80 -9.65 4.44 23.40
N ILE A 81 -9.71 3.26 22.77
CA ILE A 81 -10.95 2.53 22.45
C ILE A 81 -10.88 1.06 22.91
N LEU A 82 -10.18 0.86 24.02
CA LEU A 82 -9.73 -0.45 24.51
C LEU A 82 -10.58 -0.99 25.67
N THR A 83 -11.41 -0.15 26.30
CA THR A 83 -12.29 -0.55 27.41
C THR A 83 -13.76 -0.21 27.13
N GLN A 84 -14.68 -0.90 27.80
CA GLN A 84 -16.12 -0.64 27.64
C GLN A 84 -16.49 0.80 28.05
N GLU A 85 -15.86 1.34 29.10
CA GLU A 85 -16.02 2.75 29.50
C GLU A 85 -15.52 3.72 28.42
N GLN A 86 -14.42 3.40 27.73
CA GLN A 86 -13.94 4.21 26.60
C GLN A 86 -14.92 4.16 25.42
N ILE A 87 -15.45 2.98 25.10
CA ILE A 87 -16.48 2.80 24.06
C ILE A 87 -17.75 3.59 24.43
N ASP A 88 -18.20 3.51 25.67
CA ASP A 88 -19.41 4.20 26.15
C ASP A 88 -19.22 5.73 26.18
N ALA A 89 -18.01 6.21 26.46
CA ALA A 89 -17.66 7.63 26.37
C ALA A 89 -17.61 8.14 24.91
N TRP A 90 -17.30 7.28 23.94
CA TRP A 90 -17.30 7.64 22.50
C TRP A 90 -18.70 7.69 21.88
N LYS A 91 -19.69 7.00 22.45
CA LYS A 91 -21.08 6.96 21.93
C LYS A 91 -21.75 8.33 21.81
N PRO A 92 -21.75 9.22 22.82
CA PRO A 92 -22.33 10.56 22.66
C PRO A 92 -21.56 11.45 21.67
N VAL A 93 -20.24 11.26 21.55
CA VAL A 93 -19.38 12.01 20.60
C VAL A 93 -19.69 11.61 19.16
N THR A 94 -19.74 10.32 18.87
CA THR A 94 -20.10 9.79 17.54
C THR A 94 -21.55 10.13 17.17
N LYS A 95 -22.47 10.13 18.14
CA LYS A 95 -23.85 10.57 17.96
C LYS A 95 -23.95 12.05 17.57
N ALA A 96 -23.26 12.96 18.26
CA ALA A 96 -23.25 14.39 17.93
C ALA A 96 -22.64 14.66 16.54
N VAL A 97 -21.60 13.93 16.14
CA VAL A 97 -21.02 14.02 14.78
C VAL A 97 -21.99 13.51 13.71
N HIS A 98 -22.78 12.49 14.01
CA HIS A 98 -23.80 11.96 13.10
C HIS A 98 -25.07 12.83 13.03
N GLU A 99 -25.41 13.56 14.08
CA GLU A 99 -26.56 14.48 14.13
C GLU A 99 -26.29 15.80 13.39
N GLU A 100 -25.03 16.14 13.11
CA GLU A 100 -24.59 17.35 12.38
C GLU A 100 -24.24 17.09 10.89
N ASP A 101 -24.65 15.94 10.33
CA ASP A 101 -24.70 15.63 8.88
C ASP A 101 -23.42 15.76 8.03
N GLY A 102 -22.25 16.00 8.64
CA GLY A 102 -21.02 16.31 7.88
C GLY A 102 -20.30 15.07 7.31
N TYR A 103 -19.97 14.08 8.15
CA TYR A 103 -18.91 13.10 7.82
C TYR A 103 -19.16 11.66 8.32
N GLY A 104 -20.38 11.32 8.74
CA GLY A 104 -20.72 9.96 9.19
C GLY A 104 -22.16 9.57 8.91
N GLY A 105 -22.56 8.36 9.35
CA GLY A 105 -23.85 7.78 9.00
C GLY A 105 -23.81 7.04 7.65
N SER A 106 -24.18 7.69 6.56
CA SER A 106 -24.23 7.08 5.22
C SER A 106 -22.83 6.80 4.64
N VAL A 107 -22.75 5.96 3.60
CA VAL A 107 -21.46 5.66 2.94
C VAL A 107 -20.86 6.91 2.28
N GLU A 108 -21.70 7.75 1.71
CA GLU A 108 -21.35 9.03 1.10
C GLU A 108 -20.71 9.96 2.14
N ASN A 109 -21.34 10.10 3.30
CA ASN A 109 -20.85 10.95 4.38
C ASN A 109 -19.54 10.42 4.95
N ARG A 110 -19.43 9.10 5.20
CA ARG A 110 -18.17 8.49 5.68
C ARG A 110 -17.01 8.67 4.69
N ALA A 111 -17.30 8.63 3.39
CA ALA A 111 -16.29 8.81 2.34
C ALA A 111 -16.01 10.29 2.02
N ARG A 112 -16.83 11.25 2.49
CA ARG A 112 -16.74 12.67 2.15
C ARG A 112 -15.35 13.23 2.42
N PHE A 113 -14.80 12.97 3.60
CA PHE A 113 -13.47 13.46 4.00
C PHE A 113 -12.38 13.01 3.02
N LEU A 114 -12.41 11.74 2.59
CA LEU A 114 -11.46 11.23 1.60
C LEU A 114 -11.54 12.02 0.29
N PHE A 115 -12.74 12.30 -0.20
CA PHE A 115 -12.92 12.99 -1.47
C PHE A 115 -12.60 14.49 -1.38
N GLU A 116 -12.89 15.16 -0.27
CA GLU A 116 -12.46 16.54 -0.05
C GLU A 116 -10.93 16.65 0.01
N VAL A 117 -10.25 15.70 0.67
CA VAL A 117 -8.78 15.64 0.67
C VAL A 117 -8.23 15.42 -0.74
N ILE A 118 -8.83 14.50 -1.50
CA ILE A 118 -8.46 14.27 -2.91
C ILE A 118 -8.63 15.56 -3.72
N GLU A 119 -9.79 16.20 -3.62
CA GLU A 119 -10.11 17.44 -4.36
C GLU A 119 -9.18 18.58 -3.99
N GLU A 120 -8.79 18.72 -2.72
CA GLU A 120 -7.83 19.73 -2.28
C GLU A 120 -6.44 19.46 -2.85
N ILE A 121 -5.96 18.21 -2.81
CA ILE A 121 -4.66 17.83 -3.39
C ILE A 121 -4.63 18.09 -4.90
N LEU A 122 -5.75 17.81 -5.59
CA LEU A 122 -5.86 17.98 -7.04
C LEU A 122 -5.83 19.44 -7.52
N LYS A 123 -5.96 20.42 -6.60
CA LYS A 123 -5.72 21.84 -6.94
C LYS A 123 -4.24 22.12 -7.20
N GLU A 124 -3.35 21.36 -6.57
CA GLU A 124 -1.89 21.58 -6.60
C GLU A 124 -1.15 20.48 -7.40
N VAL A 125 -1.72 19.28 -7.47
CA VAL A 125 -1.09 18.09 -8.06
C VAL A 125 -1.97 17.48 -9.13
N ASP A 126 -1.39 17.18 -10.29
CA ASP A 126 -2.12 16.48 -11.37
C ASP A 126 -2.59 15.09 -10.91
N SER A 127 -3.80 14.68 -11.30
CA SER A 127 -4.37 13.40 -10.87
C SER A 127 -3.51 12.20 -11.24
N SER A 128 -2.72 12.29 -12.32
CA SER A 128 -1.73 11.29 -12.72
C SER A 128 -0.63 11.02 -11.68
N LYS A 129 -0.50 11.87 -10.66
CA LYS A 129 0.48 11.79 -9.58
C LYS A 129 -0.14 11.52 -8.20
N LEU A 130 -1.47 11.43 -8.11
CA LEU A 130 -2.18 11.13 -6.88
C LEU A 130 -2.62 9.66 -6.86
N ALA A 131 -2.44 8.99 -5.72
CA ALA A 131 -2.92 7.63 -5.50
C ALA A 131 -3.59 7.49 -4.14
N VAL A 132 -4.53 6.53 -4.03
CA VAL A 132 -5.28 6.26 -2.79
C VAL A 132 -5.05 4.80 -2.39
N ARG A 133 -4.67 4.56 -1.13
CA ARG A 133 -4.44 3.21 -0.58
C ARG A 133 -5.49 2.86 0.48
N LEU A 134 -6.10 1.69 0.35
CA LEU A 134 -7.20 1.22 1.21
C LEU A 134 -6.91 -0.20 1.73
N SER A 135 -7.33 -0.47 2.95
CA SER A 135 -7.30 -1.80 3.59
C SER A 135 -8.70 -2.24 4.00
N PRO A 136 -9.54 -2.71 3.06
CA PRO A 136 -10.99 -2.86 3.25
C PRO A 136 -11.37 -3.79 4.40
N TYR A 137 -10.64 -4.89 4.54
CA TYR A 137 -10.96 -5.96 5.50
C TYR A 137 -9.95 -6.08 6.65
N SER A 138 -9.01 -5.14 6.76
CA SER A 138 -8.02 -5.15 7.83
C SER A 138 -8.67 -4.82 9.17
N LYS A 139 -8.38 -5.62 10.21
CA LYS A 139 -8.71 -5.31 11.61
C LYS A 139 -7.60 -4.59 12.38
N THR A 140 -6.48 -4.27 11.72
CA THR A 140 -5.33 -3.57 12.34
C THR A 140 -5.77 -2.22 12.92
N CYS A 141 -5.17 -1.83 14.06
CA CYS A 141 -5.51 -0.60 14.78
C CYS A 141 -6.99 -0.49 15.20
N ALA A 142 -7.63 -1.62 15.51
CA ALA A 142 -9.05 -1.70 15.89
C ALA A 142 -10.04 -1.18 14.83
N GLN A 143 -9.60 -1.11 13.56
CA GLN A 143 -10.47 -0.77 12.44
C GLN A 143 -11.58 -1.81 12.30
N GLN A 144 -12.84 -1.36 12.25
CA GLN A 144 -14.01 -2.18 11.97
C GLN A 144 -14.98 -1.39 11.08
N ASP A 145 -15.60 -2.10 10.14
CA ASP A 145 -16.72 -1.61 9.33
C ASP A 145 -17.74 -2.76 9.28
N SER A 146 -19.03 -2.44 9.50
CA SER A 146 -20.11 -3.42 9.52
C SER A 146 -20.48 -3.95 8.12
N ASP A 147 -20.14 -3.19 7.07
CA ASP A 147 -20.31 -3.56 5.66
C ASP A 147 -19.17 -2.97 4.80
N PRO A 148 -17.94 -3.53 4.91
CA PRO A 148 -16.79 -3.02 4.17
C PRO A 148 -16.97 -3.13 2.66
N ALA A 149 -17.76 -4.11 2.21
CA ALA A 149 -18.06 -4.32 0.80
C ALA A 149 -18.79 -3.11 0.21
N THR A 150 -19.87 -2.64 0.86
CA THR A 150 -20.60 -1.45 0.42
C THR A 150 -19.74 -0.18 0.54
N THR A 151 -19.03 0.00 1.66
CA THR A 151 -18.20 1.20 1.89
C THR A 151 -17.15 1.37 0.81
N VAL A 152 -16.36 0.32 0.57
CA VAL A 152 -15.21 0.40 -0.33
C VAL A 152 -15.64 0.32 -1.79
N LYS A 153 -16.75 -0.36 -2.10
CA LYS A 153 -17.36 -0.31 -3.44
C LYS A 153 -17.68 1.14 -3.83
N TYR A 154 -18.40 1.88 -2.97
CA TYR A 154 -18.73 3.28 -3.22
C TYR A 154 -17.48 4.12 -3.49
N VAL A 155 -16.44 3.93 -2.67
CA VAL A 155 -15.17 4.64 -2.84
C VAL A 155 -14.52 4.30 -4.18
N PHE A 156 -14.40 3.02 -4.57
CA PHE A 156 -13.78 2.64 -5.84
C PHE A 156 -14.57 3.09 -7.07
N GLU A 157 -15.91 3.01 -7.04
CA GLU A 157 -16.76 3.50 -8.12
C GLU A 157 -16.53 5.00 -8.32
N LYS A 158 -16.53 5.79 -7.24
CA LYS A 158 -16.31 7.24 -7.31
C LYS A 158 -14.86 7.61 -7.65
N LEU A 159 -13.86 6.87 -7.15
CA LEU A 159 -12.45 7.08 -7.54
C LEU A 159 -12.20 6.87 -9.04
N SER A 160 -13.03 6.07 -9.71
CA SER A 160 -12.91 5.85 -11.16
C SER A 160 -13.14 7.12 -11.99
N ASP A 161 -13.78 8.14 -11.42
CA ASP A 161 -14.02 9.43 -12.09
C ASP A 161 -12.83 10.39 -12.02
N TYR A 162 -11.85 10.15 -11.14
CA TYR A 162 -10.73 11.06 -10.89
C TYR A 162 -9.48 10.79 -11.74
N ASN A 163 -9.46 9.68 -12.50
CA ASN A 163 -8.32 9.30 -13.36
C ASN A 163 -6.96 9.40 -12.63
N LEU A 164 -6.92 8.84 -11.42
CA LEU A 164 -5.77 8.86 -10.52
C LEU A 164 -4.58 8.08 -11.10
N ALA A 165 -3.38 8.29 -10.53
CA ALA A 165 -2.19 7.50 -10.80
C ALA A 165 -2.49 6.00 -10.65
N TYR A 166 -3.07 5.64 -9.51
CA TYR A 166 -3.56 4.30 -9.20
C TYR A 166 -4.42 4.33 -7.92
N ALA A 167 -5.22 3.30 -7.72
CA ALA A 167 -5.69 2.93 -6.39
C ALA A 167 -4.95 1.69 -5.91
N HIS A 168 -4.73 1.56 -4.60
CA HIS A 168 -3.91 0.52 -4.00
C HIS A 168 -4.70 -0.22 -2.93
N ILE A 169 -4.94 -1.51 -3.15
CA ILE A 169 -5.68 -2.37 -2.23
C ILE A 169 -4.75 -3.30 -1.45
N ILE A 170 -5.01 -3.43 -0.16
CA ILE A 170 -4.30 -4.34 0.74
C ILE A 170 -5.16 -5.59 0.96
N GLU A 171 -4.62 -6.76 0.61
CA GLU A 171 -5.20 -8.04 1.02
C GLU A 171 -5.13 -8.19 2.55
N PRO A 172 -6.19 -8.66 3.21
CA PRO A 172 -6.21 -8.87 4.65
C PRO A 172 -5.46 -10.16 4.99
N CYS A 173 -4.14 -10.13 4.87
CA CYS A 173 -3.27 -11.21 5.30
C CYS A 173 -2.04 -10.67 6.03
N VAL A 174 -1.29 -11.58 6.66
CA VAL A 174 -0.07 -11.27 7.42
C VAL A 174 -0.36 -10.35 8.61
N PHE A 175 0.00 -9.06 8.53
CA PHE A 175 -0.20 -8.06 9.59
C PHE A 175 -1.58 -7.39 9.52
N HIS A 176 -2.32 -7.66 8.45
CA HIS A 176 -3.70 -7.23 8.26
C HIS A 176 -4.61 -8.42 8.53
N TYR A 177 -5.02 -8.59 9.78
CA TYR A 177 -5.83 -9.74 10.17
C TYR A 177 -7.12 -9.81 9.36
N THR A 178 -7.44 -11.01 8.87
CA THR A 178 -8.67 -11.34 8.13
C THR A 178 -9.92 -10.98 8.92
N ASN A 179 -10.85 -10.31 8.25
CA ASN A 179 -12.22 -10.15 8.73
C ASN A 179 -13.07 -11.33 8.24
N GLU A 180 -14.07 -11.75 9.01
CA GLU A 180 -15.09 -12.75 8.63
C GLU A 180 -15.89 -12.32 7.39
N LEU A 181 -15.96 -11.00 7.15
CA LEU A 181 -16.59 -10.41 5.96
C LEU A 181 -15.70 -10.43 4.71
N THR A 182 -14.47 -10.98 4.79
CA THR A 182 -13.56 -11.05 3.64
C THR A 182 -14.14 -11.99 2.57
N PRO A 183 -14.28 -11.56 1.30
CA PRO A 183 -14.68 -12.41 0.19
C PRO A 183 -13.75 -13.61 0.04
N LYS A 184 -14.30 -14.76 -0.36
CA LYS A 184 -13.51 -16.01 -0.47
C LYS A 184 -12.40 -15.90 -1.52
N GLU A 185 -12.66 -15.12 -2.56
CA GLU A 185 -11.75 -14.81 -3.66
C GLU A 185 -10.69 -13.75 -3.31
N GLY A 186 -10.75 -13.14 -2.13
CA GLY A 186 -9.85 -12.06 -1.72
C GLY A 186 -10.37 -10.66 -2.06
N ALA A 187 -9.78 -9.65 -1.44
CA ALA A 187 -10.23 -8.26 -1.57
C ALA A 187 -9.99 -7.72 -2.99
N THR A 188 -8.84 -8.02 -3.57
CA THR A 188 -8.43 -7.57 -4.90
C THR A 188 -9.40 -8.03 -5.96
N VAL A 189 -9.69 -9.34 -5.98
CA VAL A 189 -10.60 -9.93 -6.97
C VAL A 189 -11.99 -9.33 -6.83
N TYR A 190 -12.48 -9.20 -5.60
CA TYR A 190 -13.79 -8.63 -5.33
C TYR A 190 -13.89 -7.17 -5.77
N PHE A 191 -12.91 -6.32 -5.48
CA PHE A 191 -13.00 -4.88 -5.77
C PHE A 191 -12.54 -4.47 -7.16
N ARG A 192 -11.76 -5.30 -7.87
CA ARG A 192 -11.31 -4.99 -9.24
C ARG A 192 -12.47 -4.66 -10.18
N GLN A 193 -13.62 -5.30 -10.02
CA GLN A 193 -14.80 -5.06 -10.85
C GLN A 193 -15.41 -3.65 -10.70
N PHE A 194 -15.09 -2.93 -9.62
CA PHE A 194 -15.65 -1.62 -9.31
C PHE A 194 -14.70 -0.45 -9.60
N TYR A 195 -13.41 -0.73 -9.91
CA TYR A 195 -12.42 0.30 -10.21
C TYR A 195 -11.91 0.20 -11.65
N LYS A 196 -11.99 1.30 -12.39
CA LYS A 196 -11.64 1.34 -13.82
C LYS A 196 -10.17 1.73 -14.09
N GLY A 197 -9.48 2.28 -13.09
CA GLY A 197 -8.10 2.74 -13.22
C GLY A 197 -7.05 1.64 -13.00
N ILE A 198 -5.79 2.08 -12.80
CA ILE A 198 -4.68 1.18 -12.46
C ILE A 198 -4.83 0.71 -11.01
N LEU A 199 -5.00 -0.60 -10.80
CA LEU A 199 -5.11 -1.19 -9.47
C LEU A 199 -3.79 -1.82 -9.04
N VAL A 200 -3.22 -1.31 -7.95
CA VAL A 200 -2.08 -1.92 -7.26
C VAL A 200 -2.62 -2.84 -6.16
N THR A 201 -2.18 -4.09 -6.09
CA THR A 201 -2.47 -4.99 -4.96
C THR A 201 -1.22 -5.27 -4.13
N THR A 202 -1.38 -5.63 -2.85
CA THR A 202 -0.28 -5.92 -1.93
C THR A 202 -0.71 -6.89 -0.83
N SER A 203 0.30 -7.40 -0.11
CA SER A 203 0.20 -8.31 1.04
C SER A 203 0.04 -9.77 0.63
N GLY A 204 0.89 -10.64 1.17
CA GLY A 204 0.82 -12.09 0.94
C GLY A 204 1.32 -12.61 -0.41
N TYR A 205 1.72 -11.74 -1.33
CA TYR A 205 2.20 -12.16 -2.65
C TYR A 205 3.65 -12.65 -2.66
N GLU A 206 3.86 -13.71 -3.43
CA GLU A 206 5.16 -14.29 -3.81
C GLU A 206 5.22 -14.35 -5.35
N ARG A 207 6.37 -14.73 -5.92
CA ARG A 207 6.60 -14.67 -7.37
C ARG A 207 5.44 -15.24 -8.19
N ASP A 208 5.04 -16.48 -7.96
CA ASP A 208 4.03 -17.12 -8.82
C ASP A 208 2.64 -16.49 -8.62
N SER A 209 2.24 -16.18 -7.38
CA SER A 209 0.98 -15.48 -7.13
C SER A 209 0.96 -14.04 -7.67
N THR A 210 2.11 -13.36 -7.75
CA THR A 210 2.22 -12.06 -8.44
C THR A 210 2.03 -12.18 -9.94
N ILE A 211 2.54 -13.26 -10.55
CA ILE A 211 2.35 -13.51 -11.99
C ILE A 211 0.88 -13.79 -12.26
N ASP A 212 0.28 -14.70 -11.49
CA ASP A 212 -1.09 -15.15 -11.69
C ASP A 212 -2.12 -14.02 -11.60
N VAL A 213 -2.02 -13.16 -10.56
CA VAL A 213 -2.98 -12.07 -10.35
C VAL A 213 -2.94 -11.01 -11.47
N VAL A 214 -1.75 -10.76 -12.03
CA VAL A 214 -1.57 -9.82 -13.14
C VAL A 214 -2.00 -10.45 -14.46
N GLU A 215 -1.69 -11.72 -14.69
CA GLU A 215 -2.12 -12.43 -15.89
C GLU A 215 -3.64 -12.55 -15.99
N ALA A 216 -4.29 -12.80 -14.86
CA ALA A 216 -5.74 -12.85 -14.73
C ALA A 216 -6.42 -11.47 -14.86
N GLY A 217 -5.66 -10.36 -14.91
CA GLY A 217 -6.21 -9.00 -14.97
C GLY A 217 -6.92 -8.55 -13.69
N GLN A 218 -6.64 -9.23 -12.57
CA GLN A 218 -7.23 -8.94 -11.26
C GLN A 218 -6.53 -7.74 -10.60
N ALA A 219 -5.26 -7.50 -10.91
CA ALA A 219 -4.54 -6.29 -10.60
C ALA A 219 -3.59 -5.91 -11.75
N ASP A 220 -3.24 -4.64 -11.85
CA ASP A 220 -2.33 -4.14 -12.88
C ASP A 220 -0.88 -4.16 -12.41
N ILE A 221 -0.64 -3.97 -11.11
CA ILE A 221 0.66 -3.89 -10.46
C ILE A 221 0.58 -4.62 -9.12
N VAL A 222 1.66 -5.31 -8.72
CA VAL A 222 1.77 -5.88 -7.37
C VAL A 222 2.88 -5.18 -6.59
N ALA A 223 2.53 -4.64 -5.42
CA ALA A 223 3.47 -4.06 -4.48
C ALA A 223 3.94 -5.12 -3.48
N ILE A 224 5.26 -5.27 -3.34
CA ILE A 224 5.87 -6.23 -2.42
C ILE A 224 6.53 -5.49 -1.28
N GLY A 225 6.28 -5.95 -0.05
CA GLY A 225 6.77 -5.37 1.19
C GLY A 225 8.02 -6.06 1.73
N ARG A 226 7.81 -7.05 2.61
CA ARG A 226 8.86 -7.74 3.39
C ARG A 226 10.03 -8.26 2.52
N TYR A 227 9.73 -8.90 1.40
CA TYR A 227 10.78 -9.39 0.51
C TYR A 227 11.54 -8.28 -0.20
N PHE A 228 10.94 -7.11 -0.43
CA PHE A 228 11.64 -5.93 -0.95
C PHE A 228 12.56 -5.31 0.12
N ILE A 229 12.27 -5.51 1.42
CA ILE A 229 13.22 -5.15 2.48
C ILE A 229 14.47 -6.02 2.38
N SER A 230 14.33 -7.34 2.31
CA SER A 230 15.48 -8.24 2.35
C SER A 230 16.16 -8.50 1.01
N ASN A 231 15.53 -8.13 -0.10
CA ASN A 231 16.04 -8.36 -1.45
C ASN A 231 16.02 -7.04 -2.23
N PRO A 232 17.13 -6.26 -2.25
CA PRO A 232 17.18 -5.00 -3.00
C PRO A 232 16.99 -5.20 -4.51
N ASP A 233 17.29 -6.40 -5.01
CA ASP A 233 17.17 -6.87 -6.39
C ASP A 233 16.00 -7.84 -6.60
N LEU A 234 14.94 -7.72 -5.79
CA LEU A 234 13.77 -8.60 -5.82
C LEU A 234 13.20 -8.84 -7.23
N VAL A 235 13.12 -7.79 -8.05
CA VAL A 235 12.61 -7.89 -9.42
C VAL A 235 13.45 -8.85 -10.25
N LYS A 236 14.78 -8.78 -10.12
CA LYS A 236 15.69 -9.68 -10.84
C LYS A 236 15.58 -11.11 -10.35
N ARG A 237 15.43 -11.29 -9.03
CA ARG A 237 15.17 -12.61 -8.42
C ARG A 237 13.85 -13.20 -8.94
N PHE A 238 12.79 -12.40 -9.04
CA PHE A 238 11.52 -12.84 -9.61
C PHE A 238 11.65 -13.15 -11.11
N GLU A 239 12.37 -12.36 -11.90
CA GLU A 239 12.61 -12.66 -13.32
C GLU A 239 13.29 -14.02 -13.51
N LEU A 240 14.33 -14.31 -12.72
CA LEU A 240 15.13 -15.53 -12.82
C LEU A 240 14.57 -16.72 -12.04
N ASN A 241 13.50 -16.53 -11.27
CA ASN A 241 13.04 -17.50 -10.27
C ASN A 241 14.16 -17.90 -9.27
N ALA A 242 14.99 -16.93 -8.90
CA ALA A 242 16.12 -17.14 -7.99
C ALA A 242 15.66 -17.14 -6.52
N PRO A 243 16.42 -17.78 -5.60
CA PRO A 243 16.12 -17.78 -4.18
C PRO A 243 16.02 -16.37 -3.57
N LEU A 244 15.15 -16.19 -2.58
CA LEU A 244 15.00 -14.94 -1.84
C LEU A 244 15.80 -14.97 -0.54
N ALA A 245 16.53 -13.90 -0.26
CA ALA A 245 17.10 -13.64 1.05
C ALA A 245 15.99 -13.48 2.09
N ARG A 246 16.17 -14.13 3.24
CA ARG A 246 15.24 -14.02 4.38
C ARG A 246 15.27 -12.62 4.97
N PHE A 247 14.09 -12.12 5.35
CA PHE A 247 13.98 -10.89 6.12
C PHE A 247 14.17 -11.18 7.61
N ASP A 248 14.77 -10.21 8.31
CA ASP A 248 14.95 -10.24 9.76
C ASP A 248 13.83 -9.45 10.45
N GLU A 249 13.01 -10.15 11.23
CA GLU A 249 11.88 -9.55 11.95
C GLU A 249 12.32 -8.60 13.07
N GLY A 250 13.51 -8.79 13.64
CA GLY A 250 14.05 -7.96 14.70
C GLY A 250 14.43 -6.54 14.24
N THR A 251 14.65 -6.35 12.94
CA THR A 251 15.11 -5.08 12.34
C THR A 251 14.11 -4.46 11.37
N MET A 252 13.07 -5.20 10.98
CA MET A 252 12.08 -4.79 9.97
C MET A 252 11.18 -3.63 10.43
N TYR A 253 10.60 -3.73 11.63
CA TYR A 253 9.62 -2.77 12.18
C TYR A 253 9.95 -2.28 13.60
N PHE A 254 11.18 -2.52 14.05
CA PHE A 254 11.69 -1.98 15.31
C PHE A 254 12.74 -0.92 15.04
N TYR A 255 12.85 0.03 15.97
CA TYR A 255 13.97 0.96 15.95
C TYR A 255 15.26 0.18 16.16
N THR A 256 16.13 0.19 15.16
CA THR A 256 17.49 -0.34 15.23
C THR A 256 18.39 0.77 14.71
N ALA A 257 19.36 1.20 15.52
CA ALA A 257 20.32 2.19 15.07
C ALA A 257 21.27 1.58 14.03
N GLY A 258 21.59 2.34 12.98
CA GLY A 258 22.59 1.96 11.98
C GLY A 258 22.05 1.23 10.75
N GLU A 259 22.97 0.64 9.98
CA GLU A 259 22.71 0.03 8.66
C GLU A 259 22.13 -1.40 8.73
N THR A 260 22.22 -2.06 9.89
CA THR A 260 21.82 -3.46 10.07
C THR A 260 20.32 -3.68 9.83
N GLY A 261 20.00 -4.63 8.95
CA GLY A 261 18.63 -4.93 8.52
C GLY A 261 18.00 -3.82 7.68
N TYR A 262 18.82 -2.94 7.08
CA TYR A 262 18.39 -1.79 6.30
C TYR A 262 19.09 -1.76 4.94
N THR A 263 20.43 -1.60 4.94
CA THR A 263 21.26 -1.44 3.72
C THR A 263 22.27 -2.56 3.52
N ASP A 264 22.30 -3.56 4.41
CA ASP A 264 23.25 -4.67 4.47
C ASP A 264 22.70 -6.00 3.93
N TYR A 265 21.49 -6.01 3.37
CA TYR A 265 20.96 -7.20 2.68
C TYR A 265 21.70 -7.46 1.35
N PRO A 266 21.97 -8.74 1.02
CA PRO A 266 22.77 -9.10 -0.14
C PRO A 266 22.02 -8.93 -1.46
N PHE A 267 22.74 -8.54 -2.52
CA PHE A 267 22.32 -8.72 -3.91
C PHE A 267 22.58 -10.17 -4.36
N LEU A 268 21.94 -10.61 -5.45
CA LEU A 268 22.28 -11.86 -6.14
C LEU A 268 23.76 -11.85 -6.51
N SER A 269 24.42 -12.97 -6.24
CA SER A 269 25.76 -13.23 -6.79
C SER A 269 25.67 -13.56 -8.29
N ASP A 270 26.79 -13.41 -9.00
CA ASP A 270 26.87 -13.75 -10.42
C ASP A 270 26.59 -15.25 -10.69
N GLU A 271 26.91 -16.14 -9.74
CA GLU A 271 26.62 -17.58 -9.82
C GLU A 271 25.11 -17.85 -9.72
N GLU A 272 24.42 -17.18 -8.80
CA GLU A 272 22.95 -17.30 -8.65
C GLU A 272 22.18 -16.67 -9.80
N ALA A 273 22.78 -15.72 -10.54
CA ALA A 273 22.16 -15.06 -11.67
C ALA A 273 22.21 -15.88 -12.98
N THR A 274 23.03 -16.93 -13.02
CA THR A 274 23.33 -17.75 -14.21
C THR A 274 22.88 -19.22 -14.10
N SER A 275 22.37 -19.62 -12.93
CA SER A 275 21.79 -20.95 -12.67
C SER A 275 20.29 -21.01 -13.02
#